data_AF-A0A7S2FCY6-F1
#
_entry.id   AF-A0A7S2FCY6-F1
#
_cell.length_a   1.000
_cell.length_b   1.000
_cell.length_c   1.000
_cell.angle_alpha   90.00
_cell.angle_beta   90.00
_cell.angle_gamma   90.00
#
_symmetry.space_group_name_H-M   'P 1'
#
loop_
_entity.id
_entity.type
_entity.pdbx_description
1 polymer ?
#
loop_
_entity_poly.entity_id
_entity_poly.type
_entity_poly.pdbx_seq_one_letter_code
_entity_poly.pdbx_strand_id
1 'polypeptide(L)'
;RVQKSPRSVAAMQKILQKVQRKVGGWVGSSMVHLGDHNVPNALMFIDKYIQVPRFLGPLVLTLDKIPQLAQSSDGMKGYIDSFGGVKVLQKLILADFFRHAFDGSGADNFFDAGSCIDGRLTSAWNWCSSITRKSYYHIFLLTGFTGFDGKEGF
;
A
#
# COMPACT_ATOMS: atom_id res chain seq x y z
N ARG A 1 -27.86 -6.22 -3.74
CA ARG A 1 -28.54 -5.32 -2.79
C ARG A 1 -28.05 -5.66 -1.38
N VAL A 2 -27.42 -4.72 -0.67
CA VAL A 2 -26.86 -4.97 0.67
C VAL A 2 -27.99 -5.35 1.64
N GLN A 3 -27.85 -6.46 2.35
CA GLN A 3 -28.83 -6.93 3.33
C GLN A 3 -28.36 -6.56 4.74
N LYS A 4 -29.30 -6.18 5.62
CA LYS A 4 -28.99 -5.89 7.02
C LYS A 4 -28.53 -7.17 7.72
N SER A 5 -27.33 -7.16 8.32
CA SER A 5 -26.82 -8.26 9.16
C SER A 5 -26.50 -7.76 10.59
N PRO A 6 -27.53 -7.55 11.44
CA PRO A 6 -27.33 -6.95 12.76
C PRO A 6 -26.48 -7.83 13.70
N ARG A 7 -26.56 -9.16 13.56
CA ARG A 7 -25.76 -10.09 14.38
C ARG A 7 -24.27 -10.00 14.04
N SER A 8 -23.92 -9.90 12.75
CA SER A 8 -22.53 -9.72 12.31
C SER A 8 -21.98 -8.37 12.76
N VAL A 9 -22.75 -7.29 12.61
CA VAL A 9 -22.37 -5.94 13.07
C VAL A 9 -22.07 -5.94 14.56
N ALA A 10 -22.99 -6.47 15.38
CA ALA A 10 -22.81 -6.53 16.83
C ALA A 10 -21.58 -7.37 17.24
N ALA A 11 -21.32 -8.48 16.54
CA ALA A 11 -20.14 -9.31 16.81
C ALA A 11 -18.83 -8.55 16.50
N MET A 12 -18.75 -7.89 15.34
CA MET A 12 -17.56 -7.12 14.94
C MET A 12 -17.31 -5.92 15.87
N GLN A 13 -18.37 -5.21 16.28
CA GLN A 13 -18.26 -4.12 17.25
C GLN A 13 -17.71 -4.60 18.59
N LYS A 14 -18.16 -5.77 19.10
CA LYS A 14 -17.61 -6.36 20.34
C LYS A 14 -16.13 -6.69 20.21
N ILE A 15 -15.69 -7.21 19.07
CA ILE A 15 -14.27 -7.50 18.80
C ILE A 15 -13.48 -6.19 18.79
N LEU A 16 -13.93 -5.18 18.04
CA LEU A 16 -13.28 -3.87 17.94
C LEU A 16 -13.11 -3.22 19.32
N GLN A 17 -14.17 -3.17 20.13
CA GLN A 17 -14.13 -2.62 21.49
C GLN A 17 -13.18 -3.40 22.41
N LYS A 18 -13.06 -4.72 22.24
CA LYS A 18 -12.12 -5.54 23.01
C LYS A 18 -10.67 -5.23 22.64
N VAL A 19 -10.39 -5.01 21.36
CA VAL A 19 -9.05 -4.64 20.87
C VAL A 19 -8.69 -3.22 21.32
N GLN A 20 -9.58 -2.25 21.12
CA GLN A 20 -9.38 -0.85 21.53
C GLN A 20 -8.99 -0.72 23.00
N ARG A 21 -9.68 -1.46 23.88
CA ARG A 21 -9.37 -1.48 25.33
C ARG A 21 -8.00 -2.07 25.66
N LYS A 22 -7.46 -2.95 24.82
CA LYS A 22 -6.16 -3.60 25.05
C LYS A 22 -4.97 -2.77 24.59
N VAL A 23 -5.13 -1.99 23.51
CA VAL A 23 -4.01 -1.29 22.85
C VAL A 23 -3.72 0.09 23.40
N GLY A 24 -4.56 0.61 24.31
CA GLY A 24 -4.39 1.92 24.97
C GLY A 24 -4.71 3.11 24.06
N GLY A 25 -4.10 3.17 22.88
CA GLY A 25 -4.39 4.14 21.82
C GLY A 25 -4.97 3.47 20.58
N TRP A 26 -6.02 4.05 20.00
CA TRP A 26 -6.64 3.56 18.77
C TRP A 26 -6.34 4.51 17.61
N VAL A 27 -5.64 4.01 16.59
CA VAL A 27 -5.44 4.70 15.31
C VAL A 27 -6.06 3.83 14.23
N GLY A 28 -7.31 4.12 13.88
CA GLY A 28 -8.10 3.37 12.90
C GLY A 28 -9.52 3.90 12.80
N SER A 29 -10.31 3.40 11.83
CA SER A 29 -11.72 3.81 11.69
C SER A 29 -12.51 3.51 12.97
N SER A 30 -13.42 4.42 13.32
CA SER A 30 -14.37 4.25 14.43
C SER A 30 -15.57 3.39 14.03
N MET A 31 -15.70 3.04 12.76
CA MET A 31 -16.84 2.34 12.19
C MET A 31 -16.41 1.00 11.55
N VAL A 32 -17.27 -0.01 11.68
CA VAL A 32 -17.09 -1.31 10.99
C VAL A 32 -17.99 -1.31 9.76
N HIS A 33 -17.37 -1.27 8.58
CA HIS A 33 -18.07 -1.31 7.30
C HIS A 33 -18.29 -2.78 6.91
N LEU A 34 -19.50 -3.29 7.12
CA LEU A 34 -19.89 -4.64 6.74
C LEU A 34 -20.67 -4.61 5.43
N GLY A 35 -19.91 -4.71 4.35
CA GLY A 35 -20.39 -4.48 3.00
C GLY A 35 -20.17 -3.02 2.60
N ASP A 36 -19.68 -2.82 1.39
CA ASP A 36 -19.41 -1.52 0.79
C ASP A 36 -20.14 -1.49 -0.56
N HIS A 37 -20.63 -0.32 -0.99
CA HIS A 37 -21.13 -0.16 -2.35
C HIS A 37 -20.05 -0.48 -3.38
N ASN A 38 -18.78 -0.23 -3.04
CA ASN A 38 -17.60 -0.52 -3.85
C ASN A 38 -17.22 -2.00 -3.89
N VAL A 39 -17.73 -2.81 -2.94
CA VAL A 39 -17.47 -4.26 -2.89
C VAL A 39 -18.81 -4.99 -2.75
N PRO A 40 -19.61 -5.05 -3.83
CA PRO A 40 -21.02 -5.43 -3.77
C PRO A 40 -21.27 -6.91 -3.47
N ASN A 41 -20.25 -7.76 -3.59
CA ASN A 41 -20.32 -9.20 -3.33
C ASN A 41 -18.95 -9.78 -2.94
N ALA A 42 -18.95 -11.03 -2.44
CA ALA A 42 -17.75 -11.72 -1.98
C ALA A 42 -16.72 -12.01 -3.09
N LEU A 43 -17.17 -12.20 -4.35
CA LEU A 43 -16.26 -12.41 -5.48
C LEU A 43 -15.45 -11.15 -5.76
N MET A 44 -16.07 -9.97 -5.73
CA MET A 44 -15.37 -8.70 -5.86
C MET A 44 -14.40 -8.43 -4.71
N PHE A 45 -14.73 -8.90 -3.50
CA PHE A 45 -13.81 -8.85 -2.38
C PHE A 45 -12.57 -9.70 -2.69
N ILE A 46 -12.75 -10.96 -3.08
CA ILE A 46 -11.63 -11.85 -3.42
C ILE A 46 -10.78 -11.26 -4.56
N ASP A 47 -11.41 -10.80 -5.63
CA ASP A 47 -10.72 -10.23 -6.79
C ASP A 47 -9.84 -9.04 -6.41
N LYS A 48 -10.38 -8.06 -5.67
CA LYS A 48 -9.62 -6.88 -5.24
C LYS A 48 -8.42 -7.25 -4.35
N TYR A 49 -8.54 -8.27 -3.50
CA TYR A 49 -7.43 -8.71 -2.65
C TYR A 49 -6.40 -9.56 -3.40
N ILE A 50 -6.80 -10.28 -4.45
CA ILE A 50 -5.87 -10.97 -5.37
C ILE A 50 -5.02 -9.98 -6.17
N GLN A 51 -5.49 -8.74 -6.36
CA GLN A 51 -4.70 -7.71 -7.04
C GLN A 51 -3.57 -7.13 -6.16
N VAL A 52 -3.66 -7.24 -4.83
CA VAL A 52 -2.67 -6.65 -3.91
C VAL A 52 -1.24 -7.16 -4.16
N PRO A 53 -0.97 -8.47 -4.31
CA PRO A 53 0.36 -8.96 -4.65
C PRO A 53 0.90 -8.40 -5.98
N ARG A 54 0.06 -8.32 -7.01
CA ARG A 54 0.45 -7.77 -8.32
C ARG A 54 0.85 -6.31 -8.19
N PHE A 55 0.07 -5.55 -7.43
CA PHE A 55 0.32 -4.14 -7.17
C PHE A 55 1.62 -3.91 -6.40
N LEU A 56 1.91 -4.74 -5.39
CA LEU A 56 3.12 -4.59 -4.56
C LEU A 56 4.38 -5.15 -5.24
N GLY A 57 4.24 -6.06 -6.20
CA GLY A 57 5.36 -6.73 -6.88
C GLY A 57 6.46 -5.79 -7.37
N PRO A 58 6.14 -4.75 -8.17
CA PRO A 58 7.13 -3.80 -8.68
C PRO A 58 7.91 -3.06 -7.58
N LEU A 59 7.28 -2.75 -6.45
CA LEU A 59 7.95 -2.15 -5.29
C LEU A 59 8.91 -3.15 -4.63
N VAL A 60 8.46 -4.39 -4.41
CA VAL A 60 9.29 -5.45 -3.81
C VAL A 60 10.52 -5.73 -4.69
N LEU A 61 10.32 -5.88 -6.00
CA LEU A 61 11.40 -6.07 -6.97
C LEU A 61 12.41 -4.92 -6.95
N THR A 62 11.93 -3.68 -6.83
CA THR A 62 12.81 -2.51 -6.67
C THR A 62 13.66 -2.66 -5.41
N LEU A 63 13.04 -2.95 -4.27
CA LEU A 63 13.74 -3.07 -2.99
C LEU A 63 14.77 -4.22 -2.99
N ASP A 64 14.45 -5.35 -3.61
CA ASP A 64 15.33 -6.52 -3.71
C ASP A 64 16.53 -6.30 -4.64
N LYS A 65 16.38 -5.44 -5.66
CA LYS A 65 17.46 -5.11 -6.59
C LYS A 65 18.41 -4.03 -6.09
N ILE A 66 18.02 -3.18 -5.11
CA ILE A 66 18.90 -2.13 -4.57
C ILE A 66 20.27 -2.67 -4.09
N PRO A 67 20.35 -3.78 -3.30
CA PRO A 67 21.64 -4.35 -2.91
C PRO A 67 22.49 -4.80 -4.10
N GLN A 68 21.86 -5.37 -5.14
CA GLN A 68 22.55 -5.83 -6.35
C GLN A 68 23.09 -4.63 -7.14
N LEU A 69 22.29 -3.57 -7.26
CA LEU A 69 22.69 -2.32 -7.89
C LEU A 69 23.91 -1.69 -7.18
N ALA A 70 23.94 -1.70 -5.84
CA ALA A 70 25.09 -1.23 -5.07
C ALA A 70 26.37 -2.03 -5.31
N GLN A 71 26.25 -3.30 -5.72
CA GLN A 71 27.40 -4.19 -5.99
C GLN A 71 27.84 -4.14 -7.47
N SER A 72 27.05 -3.52 -8.35
CA SER A 72 27.31 -3.51 -9.80
C SER A 72 28.53 -2.68 -10.21
N SER A 73 28.79 -1.58 -9.50
CA SER A 73 29.93 -0.69 -9.74
C SER A 73 30.16 0.25 -8.56
N ASP A 74 31.39 0.77 -8.44
CA ASP A 74 31.72 1.77 -7.41
C ASP A 74 30.90 3.06 -7.54
N GLY A 75 30.56 3.45 -8.78
CA GLY A 75 29.69 4.60 -9.03
C GLY A 75 28.27 4.39 -8.50
N MET A 76 27.68 3.21 -8.70
CA MET A 76 26.36 2.88 -8.15
C MET A 76 26.38 2.75 -6.62
N LYS A 77 27.46 2.18 -6.07
CA LYS A 77 27.67 2.15 -4.63
C LYS A 77 27.70 3.57 -4.05
N GLY A 78 28.52 4.47 -4.61
CA GLY A 78 28.59 5.87 -4.19
C GLY A 78 27.27 6.61 -4.31
N TYR A 79 26.51 6.35 -5.39
CA TYR A 79 25.17 6.91 -5.55
C TYR A 79 24.19 6.43 -4.47
N ILE A 80 24.17 5.14 -4.14
CA ILE A 80 23.32 4.60 -3.07
C ILE A 80 23.78 5.08 -1.68
N ASP A 81 25.09 5.21 -1.47
CA ASP A 81 25.67 5.73 -0.23
C ASP A 81 25.30 7.22 -0.01
N SER A 82 25.04 7.99 -1.08
CA SER A 82 24.51 9.36 -0.96
C SER A 82 23.12 9.42 -0.28
N PHE A 83 22.36 8.32 -0.29
CA PHE A 83 21.10 8.15 0.47
C PHE A 83 21.31 7.61 1.88
N GLY A 84 22.56 7.40 2.33
CA GLY A 84 22.89 6.74 3.59
C GLY A 84 23.02 5.21 3.47
N GLY A 85 23.14 4.71 2.25
CA GLY A 85 23.37 3.29 1.96
C GLY A 85 22.08 2.47 1.77
N VAL A 86 22.26 1.20 1.41
CA VAL A 86 21.19 0.27 0.99
C VAL A 86 20.00 0.25 1.97
N LYS A 87 20.26 0.01 3.26
CA LYS A 87 19.21 -0.12 4.27
C LYS A 87 18.45 1.18 4.50
N VAL A 88 19.14 2.33 4.43
CA VAL A 88 18.52 3.64 4.64
C VAL A 88 17.64 3.98 3.45
N LEU A 89 18.12 3.74 2.23
CA LEU A 89 17.34 3.94 1.01
C LEU A 89 16.08 3.05 0.97
N GLN A 90 16.19 1.76 1.31
CA GLN A 90 15.02 0.87 1.39
C GLN A 90 13.99 1.41 2.39
N LYS A 91 14.44 1.84 3.58
CA LYS A 91 13.55 2.43 4.60
C LYS A 91 12.95 3.76 4.17
N LEU A 92 13.70 4.59 3.45
CA LEU A 92 13.21 5.86 2.91
C LEU A 92 12.04 5.63 1.96
N ILE A 93 12.21 4.70 1.01
CA ILE A 93 11.17 4.33 0.05
C ILE A 93 9.95 3.74 0.77
N LEU A 94 10.16 2.78 1.68
CA LEU A 94 9.08 2.15 2.43
C LEU A 94 8.34 3.15 3.33
N ALA A 95 9.05 4.05 4.00
CA ALA A 95 8.43 5.05 4.87
C ALA A 95 7.57 6.04 4.07
N ASP A 96 8.02 6.47 2.89
CA ASP A 96 7.23 7.32 2.01
C ASP A 96 6.01 6.56 1.46
N PHE A 97 6.21 5.33 0.98
CA PHE A 97 5.15 4.47 0.47
C PHE A 97 4.07 4.20 1.53
N PHE A 98 4.44 3.75 2.73
CA PHE A 98 3.45 3.48 3.78
C PHE A 98 2.76 4.75 4.31
N ARG A 99 3.39 5.91 4.20
CA ARG A 99 2.77 7.19 4.61
C ARG A 99 1.74 7.69 3.61
N HIS A 100 1.91 7.42 2.32
CA HIS A 100 1.16 8.09 1.25
C HIS A 100 0.43 7.14 0.31
N ALA A 101 0.94 5.93 0.06
CA ALA A 101 0.33 4.99 -0.88
C ALA A 101 -0.90 4.28 -0.29
N PHE A 102 -1.07 4.25 1.04
CA PHE A 102 -2.21 3.58 1.70
C PHE A 102 -3.06 4.51 2.57
N ASP A 103 -2.93 5.83 2.36
CA ASP A 103 -3.55 6.85 3.21
C ASP A 103 -5.07 7.00 2.99
N GLY A 104 -5.62 6.44 1.90
CA GLY A 104 -7.04 6.49 1.59
C GLY A 104 -7.48 7.78 0.89
N SER A 105 -6.54 8.66 0.52
CA SER A 105 -6.80 9.89 -0.24
C SER A 105 -7.43 9.66 -1.62
N GLY A 106 -7.39 8.42 -2.12
CA GLY A 106 -8.03 8.01 -3.37
C GLY A 106 -9.53 7.71 -3.27
N ALA A 107 -10.18 7.89 -2.12
CA ALA A 107 -11.62 7.69 -1.97
C ALA A 107 -12.43 8.98 -2.19
N ASP A 108 -13.70 8.83 -2.56
CA ASP A 108 -14.61 9.94 -2.88
C ASP A 108 -14.91 10.87 -1.69
N ASN A 109 -14.79 10.38 -0.46
CA ASN A 109 -15.00 11.16 0.75
C ASN A 109 -14.22 10.56 1.95
N PHE A 110 -14.14 11.33 3.06
CA PHE A 110 -13.42 10.92 4.27
C PHE A 110 -13.99 9.67 4.96
N PHE A 111 -15.29 9.37 4.79
CA PHE A 111 -15.91 8.19 5.38
C PHE A 111 -15.56 6.91 4.62
N ASP A 112 -15.34 7.02 3.30
CA ASP A 112 -14.94 5.92 2.42
C ASP A 112 -13.41 5.81 2.27
N ALA A 113 -12.68 6.85 2.67
CA ALA A 113 -11.22 6.91 2.73
C ALA A 113 -10.64 5.78 3.59
N GLY A 114 -10.23 4.70 2.92
CA GLY A 114 -9.65 3.53 3.56
C GLY A 114 -10.65 2.50 4.11
N SER A 115 -11.95 2.65 3.82
CA SER A 115 -13.02 1.67 4.12
C SER A 115 -12.82 0.37 3.35
N CYS A 116 -12.54 0.48 2.05
CA CYS A 116 -12.25 -0.66 1.18
C CYS A 116 -10.80 -0.64 0.69
N ILE A 117 -10.30 -1.82 0.33
CA ILE A 117 -8.99 -1.97 -0.31
C ILE A 117 -8.90 -1.18 -1.62
N ASP A 118 -10.03 -0.88 -2.27
CA ASP A 118 -10.11 -0.15 -3.53
C ASP A 118 -9.57 1.28 -3.40
N GLY A 119 -10.13 2.09 -2.49
CA GLY A 119 -9.67 3.46 -2.26
C GLY A 119 -8.21 3.52 -1.79
N ARG A 120 -7.75 2.45 -1.11
CA ARG A 120 -6.34 2.27 -0.75
C ARG A 120 -5.45 1.99 -1.97
N LEU A 121 -5.86 1.10 -2.87
CA LEU A 121 -5.15 0.84 -4.12
C LEU A 121 -5.16 2.07 -5.05
N THR A 122 -6.23 2.86 -5.05
CA THR A 122 -6.28 4.15 -5.76
C THR A 122 -5.27 5.15 -5.18
N SER A 123 -5.14 5.22 -3.85
CA SER A 123 -4.11 6.06 -3.20
C SER A 123 -2.71 5.61 -3.61
N ALA A 124 -2.51 4.30 -3.72
CA ALA A 124 -1.24 3.75 -4.13
C ALA A 124 -0.96 4.06 -5.61
N TRP A 125 -1.98 4.05 -6.47
CA TRP A 125 -1.86 4.48 -7.87
C TRP A 125 -1.47 5.97 -7.97
N ASN A 126 -2.07 6.82 -7.14
CA ASN A 126 -1.70 8.24 -7.03
C ASN A 126 -0.26 8.42 -6.55
N TRP A 127 0.20 7.57 -5.61
CA TRP A 127 1.60 7.56 -5.21
C TRP A 127 2.52 7.23 -6.39
N CYS A 128 2.17 6.22 -7.19
CA CYS A 128 2.91 5.85 -8.40
C CYS A 128 3.02 7.00 -9.40
N SER A 129 1.92 7.71 -9.66
CA SER A 129 1.93 8.83 -10.62
C SER A 129 2.80 9.99 -10.14
N SER A 130 3.02 10.11 -8.82
CA SER A 130 3.90 11.10 -8.21
C SER A 130 5.38 10.68 -8.12
N ILE A 131 5.70 9.43 -8.44
CA ILE A 131 7.03 8.84 -8.16
C ILE A 131 8.17 9.58 -8.86
N THR A 132 7.91 10.15 -10.03
CA THR A 132 8.85 10.95 -10.83
C THR A 132 9.35 12.20 -10.10
N ARG A 133 8.62 12.65 -9.07
CA ARG A 133 8.97 13.81 -8.25
C ARG A 133 9.79 13.45 -7.01
N LYS A 134 9.97 12.16 -6.72
CA LYS A 134 10.66 11.67 -5.53
C LYS A 134 12.18 11.66 -5.78
N SER A 135 12.97 12.01 -4.77
CA SER A 135 14.44 12.06 -4.89
C SER A 135 15.07 10.71 -5.29
N TYR A 136 14.43 9.60 -4.91
CA TYR A 136 14.86 8.24 -5.25
C TYR A 136 14.28 7.71 -6.57
N TYR A 137 13.64 8.54 -7.40
CA TYR A 137 13.00 8.09 -8.65
C TYR A 137 13.95 7.32 -9.56
N HIS A 138 15.20 7.78 -9.71
CA HIS A 138 16.19 7.10 -10.56
C HIS A 138 16.51 5.68 -10.10
N ILE A 139 16.34 5.36 -8.80
CA ILE A 139 16.49 3.99 -8.30
C ILE A 139 15.44 3.08 -8.93
N PHE A 140 14.19 3.53 -9.01
CA PHE A 140 13.12 2.77 -9.65
C PHE A 140 13.43 2.49 -11.14
N LEU A 141 13.94 3.49 -11.86
CA LEU A 141 14.38 3.31 -13.25
C LEU A 141 15.51 2.27 -13.38
N LEU A 142 16.53 2.38 -12.53
CA LEU A 142 17.69 1.48 -12.55
C LEU A 142 17.34 0.04 -12.17
N THR A 143 16.28 -0.16 -11.38
CA THR A 143 15.78 -1.49 -11.02
C THR A 143 14.78 -2.07 -12.03
N GLY A 144 14.43 -1.32 -13.09
CA GLY A 144 13.51 -1.75 -14.14
C GLY A 144 12.03 -1.57 -13.80
N PHE A 145 11.69 -0.59 -12.95
CA PHE A 145 10.30 -0.28 -12.64
C PHE A 145 9.60 0.39 -13.83
N THR A 146 8.46 -0.17 -14.25
CA THR A 146 7.65 0.35 -15.36
C THR A 146 6.27 0.87 -14.90
N GLY A 147 5.90 0.65 -13.64
CA GLY A 147 4.60 0.99 -13.05
C GLY A 147 4.04 -0.15 -12.19
N PHE A 148 2.86 0.04 -11.60
CA PHE A 148 2.17 -1.01 -10.82
C PHE A 148 1.42 -2.03 -11.68
N ASP A 149 1.17 -1.73 -12.96
CA ASP A 149 0.58 -2.66 -13.94
C ASP A 149 1.65 -3.49 -14.66
N GLY A 150 2.72 -3.84 -13.94
CA GLY A 150 3.85 -4.59 -14.48
C GLY A 150 3.36 -5.89 -15.11
N LYS A 151 3.31 -5.93 -16.44
CA LYS A 151 2.98 -7.14 -17.23
C LYS A 151 4.07 -8.21 -17.17
N GLU A 152 5.03 -8.10 -16.26
CA GLU A 152 6.13 -9.06 -16.12
C GLU A 152 6.02 -9.84 -14.81
N GLY A 153 5.75 -11.14 -14.96
CA GLY A 153 6.26 -12.18 -14.07
C GLY A 153 5.40 -12.58 -12.88
N PHE A 154 4.36 -13.37 -13.15
CA PHE A 154 4.11 -14.65 -12.45
C PHE A 154 3.66 -15.68 -13.49
#